data_AF-A0A9E5FX51-F1
#
_entry.id   AF-A0A9E5FX51-F1
#
_cell.length_a   1.000
_cell.length_b   1.000
_cell.length_c   1.000
_cell.angle_alpha   90.00
_cell.angle_beta   90.00
_cell.angle_gamma   90.00
#
_symmetry.space_group_name_H-M   'P 1'
#
loop_
_entity.id
_entity.type
_entity.pdbx_description
1 polymer ?
#
loop_
_entity_poly.entity_id
_entity_poly.type
_entity_poly.pdbx_seq_one_letter_code
_entity_poly.pdbx_strand_id
1 'polypeptide(L)'
;MNPDNRSVFKIVDGLKFFGYPDAIQGRIAYLNHLRRVDQTDAESKHFDYDWKAAVIAERAVLKKNPQGLENPSDLPYEQIVRLDDDYTEMVVKRLLLKYGKTELDIKLDQGLVPWKVSMAINLQALTTASLPFIARRLNAGSSSNLAQHIKRGQTPLE
;
A
#
# COMPACT_ATOMS: atom_id res chain seq x y z
N MET A 1 -6.40 -13.93 15.37
CA MET A 1 -7.84 -13.59 15.66
C MET A 1 -8.65 -14.04 14.45
N ASN A 2 -9.72 -14.84 14.56
CA ASN A 2 -10.38 -15.41 13.37
C ASN A 2 -10.85 -14.28 12.41
N PRO A 3 -10.27 -14.15 11.20
CA PRO A 3 -10.64 -13.10 10.26
C PRO A 3 -12.09 -13.24 9.77
N ASP A 4 -12.64 -14.44 9.80
CA ASP A 4 -14.03 -14.73 9.44
C ASP A 4 -15.04 -14.26 10.52
N ASN A 5 -14.56 -13.92 11.74
CA ASN A 5 -15.40 -13.38 12.82
C ASN A 5 -15.40 -11.84 12.88
N ARG A 6 -14.78 -11.16 11.92
CA ARG A 6 -14.82 -9.69 11.86
C ARG A 6 -16.19 -9.24 11.34
N SER A 7 -16.81 -8.28 12.04
CA SER A 7 -18.05 -7.63 11.60
C SER A 7 -17.97 -7.19 10.14
N VAL A 8 -19.06 -7.37 9.38
CA VAL A 8 -19.16 -6.94 7.97
C VAL A 8 -18.79 -5.47 7.78
N PHE A 9 -19.11 -4.60 8.73
CA PHE A 9 -18.72 -3.19 8.70
C PHE A 9 -17.20 -3.01 8.73
N LYS A 10 -16.48 -3.79 9.57
CA LYS A 10 -15.01 -3.77 9.61
C LYS A 10 -14.38 -4.35 8.35
N ILE A 11 -15.08 -5.27 7.68
CA ILE A 11 -14.64 -5.84 6.41
C ILE A 11 -14.71 -4.78 5.30
N VAL A 12 -15.80 -4.01 5.21
CA VAL A 12 -15.94 -2.94 4.22
C VAL A 12 -14.87 -1.86 4.38
N ASP A 13 -14.62 -1.43 5.63
CA ASP A 13 -13.52 -0.50 5.91
C ASP A 13 -12.17 -1.10 5.52
N GLY A 14 -11.96 -2.38 5.82
CA GLY A 14 -10.78 -3.13 5.43
C GLY A 14 -10.58 -3.21 3.91
N LEU A 15 -11.65 -3.47 3.15
CA LEU A 15 -11.61 -3.49 1.70
C LEU A 15 -11.13 -2.15 1.16
N LYS A 16 -11.74 -1.05 1.63
CA LYS A 16 -11.38 0.31 1.21
C LYS A 16 -9.94 0.65 1.56
N PHE A 17 -9.54 0.39 2.81
CA PHE A 17 -8.17 0.63 3.28
C PHE A 17 -7.13 -0.11 2.44
N PHE A 18 -7.46 -1.34 2.06
CA PHE A 18 -6.60 -2.16 1.24
C PHE A 18 -6.91 -2.03 -0.27
N GLY A 19 -7.75 -1.10 -0.73
CA GLY A 19 -8.03 -0.89 -2.16
C GLY A 19 -8.63 -2.10 -2.87
N TYR A 20 -9.33 -2.99 -2.16
CA TYR A 20 -10.13 -4.05 -2.77
C TYR A 20 -11.52 -3.52 -3.13
N PRO A 21 -12.12 -3.96 -4.25
CA PRO A 21 -13.47 -3.55 -4.62
C PRO A 21 -14.48 -4.04 -3.57
N ASP A 22 -15.52 -3.24 -3.29
CA ASP A 22 -16.64 -3.67 -2.43
C ASP A 22 -17.58 -4.61 -3.21
N ALA A 23 -17.04 -5.77 -3.55
CA ALA A 23 -17.71 -6.86 -4.24
C ALA A 23 -17.27 -8.19 -3.64
N ILE A 24 -18.00 -9.27 -3.93
CA ILE A 24 -17.70 -10.62 -3.41
C ILE A 24 -16.24 -11.03 -3.70
N GLN A 25 -15.73 -10.70 -4.88
CA GLN A 25 -14.34 -10.99 -5.28
C GLN A 25 -13.32 -10.23 -4.42
N GLY A 26 -13.57 -8.94 -4.13
CA GLY A 26 -12.71 -8.15 -3.25
C GLY A 26 -12.76 -8.64 -1.80
N ARG A 27 -13.93 -9.06 -1.32
CA ARG A 27 -14.11 -9.71 0.00
C ARG A 27 -13.29 -10.99 0.12
N ILE A 28 -13.31 -11.86 -0.89
CA ILE A 28 -12.50 -13.08 -0.91
C ILE A 28 -11.00 -12.74 -0.92
N ALA A 29 -10.58 -11.77 -1.74
CA ALA A 29 -9.18 -11.35 -1.79
C ALA A 29 -8.70 -10.78 -0.44
N TYR A 30 -9.55 -9.99 0.22
CA TYR A 30 -9.28 -9.44 1.54
C TYR A 30 -9.24 -10.50 2.63
N LEU A 31 -10.16 -11.46 2.66
CA LEU A 31 -10.12 -12.57 3.61
C LEU A 31 -8.87 -13.43 3.43
N ASN A 32 -8.47 -13.71 2.18
CA ASN A 32 -7.21 -14.41 1.89
C ASN A 32 -5.97 -13.59 2.27
N HIS A 33 -6.05 -12.26 2.22
CA HIS A 33 -5.00 -11.39 2.73
C HIS A 33 -4.93 -11.45 4.26
N LEU A 34 -6.07 -11.37 4.96
CA LEU A 34 -6.12 -11.49 6.42
C LEU A 34 -5.63 -12.84 6.91
N ARG A 35 -5.99 -13.94 6.24
CA ARG A 35 -5.46 -15.28 6.56
C ARG A 35 -3.95 -15.36 6.39
N ARG A 36 -3.39 -14.71 5.37
CA ARG A 36 -1.92 -14.59 5.20
C ARG A 36 -1.27 -13.76 6.30
N VAL A 37 -1.91 -12.66 6.72
CA VAL A 37 -1.45 -11.86 7.86
C VAL A 37 -1.45 -12.68 9.14
N ASP A 38 -2.51 -13.44 9.42
CA ASP A 38 -2.64 -14.30 10.62
C ASP A 38 -1.56 -15.41 10.66
N GLN A 39 -1.07 -15.86 9.50
CA GLN A 39 0.07 -16.79 9.43
C GLN A 39 1.41 -16.13 9.81
N THR A 40 1.55 -14.82 9.62
CA THR A 40 2.79 -14.07 9.89
C THR A 40 2.75 -13.26 11.20
N ASP A 41 1.56 -12.98 11.71
CA ASP A 41 1.24 -12.15 12.87
C ASP A 41 -0.05 -12.69 13.51
N ALA A 42 0.03 -13.86 14.14
CA ALA A 42 -1.12 -14.60 14.68
C ALA A 42 -1.90 -13.82 15.76
N GLU A 43 -1.21 -12.93 16.46
CA GLU A 43 -1.82 -12.03 17.45
C GLU A 43 -2.36 -10.73 16.83
N SER A 44 -2.16 -10.52 15.53
CA SER A 44 -2.57 -9.33 14.77
C SER A 44 -2.02 -8.01 15.34
N LYS A 45 -0.94 -8.06 16.12
CA LYS A 45 -0.40 -6.89 16.84
C LYS A 45 0.20 -5.87 15.89
N HIS A 46 0.92 -6.33 14.88
CA HIS A 46 1.49 -5.47 13.85
C HIS A 46 0.42 -4.97 12.89
N PHE A 47 -0.55 -5.82 12.55
CA PHE A 47 -1.72 -5.41 11.76
C PHE A 47 -2.50 -4.26 12.43
N ASP A 48 -2.86 -4.40 13.71
CA ASP A 48 -3.65 -3.39 14.42
C ASP A 48 -2.86 -2.09 14.63
N TYR A 49 -1.54 -2.19 14.81
CA TYR A 49 -0.65 -1.05 14.89
C TYR A 49 -0.61 -0.28 13.56
N ASP A 50 -0.38 -0.98 12.44
CA ASP A 50 -0.33 -0.40 11.10
C ASP A 50 -1.67 0.23 10.70
N TRP A 51 -2.78 -0.44 11.04
CA TRP A 51 -4.13 0.09 10.85
C TRP A 51 -4.34 1.41 11.60
N LYS A 52 -4.03 1.43 12.90
CA LYS A 52 -4.16 2.64 13.72
C LYS A 52 -3.27 3.77 13.21
N ALA A 53 -2.02 3.46 12.85
CA ALA A 53 -1.08 4.44 12.32
C ALA A 53 -1.59 5.06 11.02
N ALA A 54 -2.15 4.25 10.12
CA ALA A 54 -2.66 4.72 8.85
C ALA A 54 -3.96 5.54 8.99
N VAL A 55 -4.87 5.15 9.90
CA VAL A 55 -6.05 5.97 10.25
C VAL A 55 -5.63 7.31 10.86
N ILE A 56 -4.57 7.33 11.68
CA ILE A 56 -4.01 8.58 12.24
C ILE A 56 -3.40 9.44 11.14
N ALA A 57 -2.66 8.85 10.20
CA ALA A 57 -2.06 9.54 9.07
C ALA A 57 -3.13 10.13 8.14
N GLU A 58 -4.17 9.36 7.80
CA GLU A 58 -5.31 9.81 7.01
C GLU A 58 -6.03 10.97 7.72
N ARG A 59 -6.29 10.84 9.02
CA ARG A 59 -6.87 11.93 9.83
C ARG A 59 -5.96 13.16 9.91
N ALA A 60 -4.65 13.00 9.90
CA ALA A 60 -3.70 14.11 9.89
C ALA A 60 -3.68 14.83 8.53
N VAL A 61 -3.80 14.09 7.43
CA VAL A 61 -3.98 14.64 6.08
C VAL A 61 -5.32 15.38 5.97
N LEU A 62 -6.41 14.79 6.46
CA LEU A 62 -7.72 15.42 6.52
C LEU A 62 -7.74 16.65 7.44
N LYS A 63 -6.99 16.65 8.56
CA LYS A 63 -6.85 17.83 9.43
C LYS A 63 -6.05 18.96 8.79
N LYS A 64 -5.08 18.65 7.92
CA LYS A 64 -4.30 19.65 7.16
C LYS A 64 -5.12 20.26 6.02
N ASN A 65 -6.21 19.61 5.59
CA ASN A 65 -7.21 20.19 4.70
C ASN A 65 -8.62 20.07 5.31
N PRO A 66 -8.92 20.83 6.37
CA PRO A 66 -10.09 20.62 7.24
C PRO A 66 -11.44 20.90 6.56
N GLN A 67 -11.45 21.52 5.38
CA GLN A 67 -12.65 21.79 4.60
C GLN A 67 -12.81 20.90 3.36
N GLY A 68 -11.87 19.98 3.08
CA GLY A 68 -11.85 19.25 1.82
C GLY A 68 -11.86 20.19 0.61
N LEU A 69 -11.33 21.40 0.77
CA LEU A 69 -11.47 22.45 -0.24
C LEU A 69 -10.56 22.14 -1.41
N GLU A 70 -11.29 21.84 -2.49
CA GLU A 70 -10.99 21.97 -3.90
C GLU A 70 -9.82 21.14 -4.39
N ASN A 71 -10.16 20.09 -5.14
CA ASN A 71 -9.36 19.69 -6.27
C ASN A 71 -8.78 20.95 -6.92
N PRO A 72 -7.46 21.16 -6.91
CA PRO A 72 -6.84 22.31 -7.59
C PRO A 72 -6.95 22.21 -9.13
N SER A 73 -7.78 21.29 -9.62
CA SER A 73 -7.99 20.95 -11.02
C SER A 73 -9.50 20.89 -11.23
N ASP A 74 -9.98 21.43 -12.36
CA ASP A 74 -11.40 21.35 -12.76
C ASP A 74 -11.88 19.92 -13.04
N LEU A 75 -11.03 18.91 -12.85
CA LEU A 75 -11.37 17.51 -13.05
C LEU A 75 -12.20 16.95 -11.88
N PRO A 76 -13.18 16.08 -12.16
CA PRO A 76 -13.84 15.26 -11.16
C PRO A 76 -12.83 14.44 -10.35
N TYR A 77 -13.10 14.25 -9.06
CA TYR A 77 -12.27 13.44 -8.16
C TYR A 77 -11.94 12.05 -8.72
N GLU A 78 -12.92 11.37 -9.34
CA GLU A 78 -12.70 10.06 -9.96
C GLU A 78 -11.66 10.08 -11.08
N GLN A 79 -11.59 11.17 -11.84
CA GLN A 79 -10.59 11.32 -12.90
C GLN A 79 -9.20 11.56 -12.32
N ILE A 80 -9.09 12.28 -11.21
CA ILE A 80 -7.82 12.49 -10.52
C ILE A 80 -7.30 11.18 -9.94
N VAL A 81 -8.16 10.39 -9.30
CA VAL A 81 -7.78 9.05 -8.80
C VAL A 81 -7.28 8.18 -9.94
N ARG A 82 -7.98 8.16 -11.09
CA ARG A 82 -7.53 7.41 -12.28
C ARG A 82 -6.19 7.90 -12.81
N LEU A 83 -5.99 9.21 -12.91
CA LEU A 83 -4.72 9.78 -13.37
C LEU A 83 -3.57 9.43 -12.44
N ASP A 84 -3.82 9.44 -11.12
CA ASP A 84 -2.82 9.08 -10.11
C ASP A 84 -2.48 7.57 -10.16
N ASP A 85 -3.48 6.72 -10.33
CA ASP A 85 -3.30 5.27 -10.53
C ASP A 85 -2.54 4.97 -11.83
N ASP A 86 -2.94 5.57 -12.95
CA ASP A 86 -2.31 5.39 -14.26
C ASP A 86 -0.86 5.86 -14.26
N TYR A 87 -0.61 7.02 -13.64
CA TYR A 87 0.74 7.56 -13.49
C TYR A 87 1.60 6.67 -12.59
N THR A 88 1.05 6.18 -11.47
CA THR A 88 1.74 5.25 -10.57
C THR A 88 2.13 3.97 -11.31
N GLU A 89 1.22 3.36 -12.07
CA GLU A 89 1.49 2.15 -12.85
C GLU A 89 2.50 2.41 -13.98
N MET A 90 2.47 3.59 -14.62
CA MET A 90 3.51 3.99 -15.58
C MET A 90 4.89 4.05 -14.92
N VAL A 91 4.99 4.63 -13.72
CA VAL A 91 6.25 4.70 -12.96
C VAL A 91 6.72 3.30 -12.58
N VAL A 92 5.83 2.40 -12.15
CA VAL A 92 6.17 0.99 -11.86
C VAL A 92 6.78 0.32 -13.09
N LYS A 93 6.14 0.39 -14.26
CA LYS A 93 6.65 -0.20 -15.51
C LYS A 93 8.02 0.37 -15.89
N ARG A 94 8.19 1.69 -15.77
CA ARG A 94 9.47 2.36 -16.05
C ARG A 94 10.58 1.87 -15.12
N LEU A 95 10.29 1.75 -13.83
CA LEU A 95 11.27 1.28 -12.85
C LEU A 95 11.60 -0.20 -13.07
N LEU A 96 10.61 -1.04 -13.39
CA LEU A 96 10.86 -2.45 -13.74
C LEU A 96 11.84 -2.56 -14.91
N LEU A 97 11.62 -1.81 -15.99
CA LEU A 97 12.55 -1.75 -17.12
C LEU A 97 13.95 -1.27 -16.70
N LYS A 98 14.03 -0.21 -15.88
CA LYS A 98 15.31 0.33 -15.37
C LYS A 98 16.11 -0.71 -14.58
N TYR A 99 15.45 -1.56 -13.79
CA TYR A 99 16.09 -2.61 -13.00
C TYR A 99 16.26 -3.94 -13.77
N GLY A 100 15.84 -4.01 -15.04
CA GLY A 100 15.86 -5.25 -15.82
C GLY A 100 14.94 -6.33 -15.23
N LYS A 101 13.82 -5.91 -14.65
CA LYS A 101 12.83 -6.77 -13.97
C LYS A 101 11.50 -6.75 -14.69
N THR A 102 10.69 -7.75 -14.39
CA THR A 102 9.37 -7.99 -14.95
C THR A 102 8.33 -8.14 -13.84
N GLU A 103 7.06 -8.12 -14.24
CA GLU A 103 5.94 -8.45 -13.33
C GLU A 103 6.04 -9.88 -12.77
N LEU A 104 6.68 -10.78 -13.50
CA LEU A 104 6.90 -12.14 -13.03
C LEU A 104 7.92 -12.16 -11.89
N ASP A 105 9.00 -11.36 -11.98
CA ASP A 105 10.00 -11.25 -10.92
C ASP A 105 9.40 -10.69 -9.62
N ILE A 106 8.45 -9.76 -9.72
CA ILE A 106 7.70 -9.29 -8.54
C ILE A 106 7.01 -10.46 -7.83
N LYS A 107 6.36 -11.33 -8.59
CA LYS A 107 5.60 -12.48 -8.06
C LYS A 107 6.51 -13.57 -7.50
N LEU A 108 7.62 -13.85 -8.18
CA LEU A 108 8.56 -14.91 -7.82
C LEU A 108 9.40 -14.54 -6.59
N ASP A 109 9.93 -13.31 -6.53
CA ASP A 109 10.75 -12.86 -5.41
C ASP A 109 9.84 -12.46 -4.24
N GLN A 110 9.59 -13.31 -3.25
CA GLN A 110 8.80 -12.89 -2.08
C GLN A 110 9.65 -12.06 -1.11
N GLY A 111 9.06 -11.00 -0.53
CA GLY A 111 9.69 -10.20 0.51
C GLY A 111 10.59 -9.07 -0.01
N LEU A 112 11.41 -8.52 0.89
CA LEU A 112 12.26 -7.35 0.64
C LEU A 112 13.63 -7.78 0.11
N VAL A 113 13.78 -7.74 -1.20
CA VAL A 113 15.08 -7.85 -1.89
C VAL A 113 15.59 -6.46 -2.29
N PRO A 114 16.91 -6.26 -2.48
CA PRO A 114 17.50 -4.92 -2.65
C PRO A 114 16.85 -4.09 -3.76
N TRP A 115 16.54 -4.70 -4.91
CA TRP A 115 15.94 -3.98 -6.03
C TRP A 115 14.52 -3.49 -5.73
N LYS A 116 13.75 -4.19 -4.88
CA LYS A 116 12.42 -3.77 -4.44
C LYS A 116 12.49 -2.61 -3.44
N VAL A 117 13.51 -2.59 -2.59
CA VAL A 117 13.75 -1.43 -1.70
C VAL A 117 14.07 -0.20 -2.54
N SER A 118 14.97 -0.32 -3.52
CA SER A 118 15.28 0.80 -4.42
C SER A 118 14.05 1.25 -5.23
N MET A 119 13.24 0.32 -5.74
CA MET A 119 11.98 0.66 -6.40
C MET A 119 11.01 1.38 -5.47
N ALA A 120 10.86 0.92 -4.23
CA ALA A 120 9.96 1.54 -3.26
C ALA A 120 10.38 2.97 -2.88
N ILE A 121 11.68 3.22 -2.75
CA ILE A 121 12.23 4.58 -2.56
C ILE A 121 11.86 5.46 -3.76
N ASN A 122 12.04 4.97 -4.98
CA ASN A 122 11.70 5.74 -6.18
C ASN A 122 10.19 5.96 -6.32
N LEU A 123 9.36 4.98 -5.97
CA LEU A 123 7.90 5.13 -5.99
C LEU A 123 7.45 6.18 -4.98
N GLN A 124 7.98 6.18 -3.76
CA GLN A 124 7.68 7.24 -2.78
C GLN A 124 8.13 8.63 -3.23
N ALA A 125 9.26 8.72 -3.94
CA ALA A 125 9.78 10.00 -4.40
C ALA A 125 9.03 10.55 -5.62
N LEU A 126 8.52 9.66 -6.48
CA LEU A 126 7.95 10.03 -7.77
C LEU A 126 6.42 10.02 -7.79
N THR A 127 5.76 9.40 -6.81
CA THR A 127 4.30 9.18 -6.77
C THR A 127 3.74 9.50 -5.39
N THR A 128 2.42 9.58 -5.30
CA THR A 128 1.64 9.70 -4.06
C THR A 128 1.36 8.35 -3.40
N ALA A 129 1.85 7.25 -3.98
CA ALA A 129 1.51 5.90 -3.58
C ALA A 129 1.89 5.62 -2.12
N SER A 130 0.91 5.07 -1.37
CA SER A 130 1.10 4.77 0.04
C SER A 130 2.06 3.58 0.25
N LEU A 131 2.74 3.52 1.39
CA LEU A 131 3.60 2.38 1.76
C LEU A 131 2.86 1.02 1.71
N PRO A 132 1.61 0.89 2.19
CA PRO A 132 0.83 -0.33 2.00
C PRO A 132 0.61 -0.71 0.54
N PHE A 133 0.31 0.26 -0.32
CA PHE A 133 0.17 0.01 -1.76
C PHE A 133 1.49 -0.52 -2.34
N ILE A 134 2.60 0.19 -2.09
CA ILE A 134 3.92 -0.18 -2.62
C ILE A 134 4.33 -1.57 -2.14
N ALA A 135 4.17 -1.87 -0.84
CA ALA A 135 4.52 -3.16 -0.27
C ALA A 135 3.74 -4.30 -0.93
N ARG A 136 2.45 -4.11 -1.22
CA ARG A 136 1.67 -5.11 -1.95
C ARG A 136 2.06 -5.21 -3.41
N ARG A 137 2.17 -4.06 -4.09
CA ARG A 137 2.46 -4.00 -5.54
C ARG A 137 3.79 -4.67 -5.86
N LEU A 138 4.75 -4.54 -4.95
CA LEU A 138 6.05 -5.19 -5.04
C LEU A 138 6.11 -6.56 -4.35
N ASN A 139 5.03 -7.10 -3.80
CA ASN A 139 5.04 -8.37 -3.05
C ASN A 139 6.13 -8.41 -1.95
N ALA A 140 6.34 -7.29 -1.29
CA ALA A 140 7.44 -7.04 -0.35
C ALA A 140 7.10 -7.44 1.10
N GLY A 141 5.88 -7.93 1.35
CA GLY A 141 5.41 -8.27 2.69
C GLY A 141 4.86 -7.04 3.44
N SER A 142 5.28 -6.87 4.70
CA SER A 142 4.76 -5.79 5.56
C SER A 142 5.25 -4.40 5.13
N SER A 143 4.33 -3.43 5.10
CA SER A 143 4.64 -2.01 4.87
C SER A 143 5.54 -1.40 5.94
N SER A 144 5.44 -1.86 7.18
CA SER A 144 6.28 -1.39 8.29
C SER A 144 7.72 -1.87 8.13
N ASN A 145 7.91 -3.12 7.70
CA ASN A 145 9.24 -3.63 7.36
C ASN A 145 9.83 -2.85 6.17
N LEU A 146 9.03 -2.60 5.14
CA LEU A 146 9.44 -1.79 3.99
C LEU A 146 9.85 -0.37 4.42
N ALA A 147 9.06 0.28 5.28
CA ALA A 147 9.35 1.64 5.77
C ALA A 147 10.68 1.71 6.54
N GLN A 148 10.99 0.70 7.35
CA GLN A 148 12.29 0.62 8.05
C GLN A 148 13.45 0.48 7.07
N HIS A 149 13.31 -0.35 6.03
CA HIS A 149 14.34 -0.53 5.01
C HIS A 149 14.53 0.71 4.13
N ILE A 150 13.46 1.43 3.78
CA ILE A 150 13.56 2.71 3.07
C ILE A 150 14.33 3.73 3.93
N LYS A 151 14.00 3.87 5.22
CA LYS A 151 14.71 4.79 6.13
C LYS A 151 16.20 4.45 6.24
N ARG A 152 16.55 3.16 6.36
CA ARG A 152 17.95 2.70 6.42
C ARG A 152 18.70 2.86 5.08
N GLY A 153 18.00 2.73 3.96
CA GLY A 153 18.56 2.96 2.62
C GLY A 153 18.66 4.44 2.22
N GLN A 154 18.02 5.35 2.98
CA GLN A 154 18.09 6.81 2.81
C GLN A 154 19.12 7.49 3.71
N THR A 155 19.66 6.79 4.72
CA THR A 155 20.81 7.30 5.50
C THR A 155 22.00 7.50 4.56
N PRO A 156 22.60 8.71 4.49
CA PRO A 156 23.87 8.90 3.82
C PRO A 156 24.87 7.93 4.45
N LEU A 157 25.61 7.19 3.63
CA LEU A 157 26.84 6.56 4.11
C LEU A 157 27.75 7.72 4.55
N GLU A 158 27.94 7.86 5.87
CA GLU A 158 29.01 8.69 6.44
C GLU A 158 30.38 8.12 6.07
#